data_AF-A0A7C5DRM6-F1
#
_entry.id   AF-A0A7C5DRM6-F1
#
_cell.length_a   1.000
_cell.length_b   1.000
_cell.length_c   1.000
_cell.angle_alpha   90.00
_cell.angle_beta   90.00
_cell.angle_gamma   90.00
#
_symmetry.space_group_name_H-M   'P 1'
#
loop_
_entity.id
_entity.type
_entity.pdbx_description
1 polymer ?
#
loop_
_entity_poly.entity_id
_entity_poly.type
_entity_poly.pdbx_seq_one_letter_code
_entity_poly.pdbx_strand_id
1 'polypeptide(L)' 'MDEARLIELAVEARKRAYCPYSNFPVGAALLAKDGRIFTG' A
#
# COMPACT_ATOMS: atom_id res chain seq x y z
N MET A 1 -14.04 -6.01 -3.88
CA MET A 1 -13.14 -5.03 -3.24
C MET A 1 -13.51 -3.68 -3.79
N ASP A 2 -13.76 -2.73 -2.91
CA ASP A 2 -14.03 -1.34 -3.23
C ASP A 2 -12.71 -0.55 -3.34
N GLU A 3 -12.71 0.51 -4.16
CA GLU A 3 -11.55 1.36 -4.38
C GLU A 3 -11.08 2.03 -3.08
N ALA A 4 -12.03 2.48 -2.24
CA ALA A 4 -11.73 3.11 -0.96
C ALA A 4 -10.90 2.18 -0.04
N ARG A 5 -11.27 0.90 0.05
CA ARG A 5 -10.50 -0.08 0.83
C ARG A 5 -9.10 -0.33 0.28
N LEU A 6 -8.90 -0.31 -1.04
CA LEU A 6 -7.55 -0.42 -1.65
C LEU A 6 -6.69 0.81 -1.30
N ILE A 7 -7.27 2.01 -1.30
CA ILE A 7 -6.59 3.23 -0.90
C ILE A 7 -6.17 3.18 0.57
N GLU A 8 -7.07 2.75 1.47
CA GLU A 8 -6.73 2.57 2.90
C GLU A 8 -5.54 1.65 3.10
N LEU A 9 -5.50 0.53 2.38
CA LEU A 9 -4.40 -0.43 2.47
C LEU A 9 -3.08 0.16 1.97
N ALA A 10 -3.09 0.98 0.92
CA ALA A 10 -1.91 1.69 0.45
C ALA A 10 -1.43 2.73 1.48
N VAL A 11 -2.35 3.44 2.13
CA VAL A 11 -2.04 4.39 3.22
C VAL A 11 -1.43 3.69 4.42
N GLU A 12 -1.93 2.50 4.79
CA GLU A 12 -1.33 1.69 5.86
C GLU A 12 0.05 1.14 5.46
N ALA A 13 0.21 0.67 4.22
CA ALA A 13 1.48 0.16 3.72
C ALA A 13 2.60 1.21 3.80
N ARG A 14 2.27 2.47 3.47
CA ARG A 14 3.17 3.62 3.56
C ARG A 14 3.85 3.76 4.93
N LYS A 15 3.17 3.39 6.02
CA LYS A 15 3.72 3.50 7.39
C LYS A 15 4.91 2.58 7.63
N ARG A 16 5.08 1.53 6.80
CA ARG A 16 6.18 0.57 6.88
C ARG A 16 7.33 0.92 5.93
N ALA A 17 7.22 2.00 5.16
CA ALA A 17 8.25 2.40 4.21
C ALA A 17 9.56 2.76 4.95
N TYR A 18 10.65 2.09 4.58
CA TYR A 18 11.98 2.40 5.07
C TYR A 18 12.66 3.39 4.13
N CYS A 19 12.59 4.68 4.47
CA CYS A 19 13.10 5.76 3.63
C CYS A 19 13.97 6.77 4.41
N PRO A 20 15.07 6.34 5.06
CA PRO A 20 15.86 7.21 5.95
C PRO A 20 16.57 8.34 5.21
N TYR A 21 16.82 8.19 3.90
CA TYR A 21 17.54 9.18 3.10
C TYR A 21 16.60 10.21 2.48
N SER A 22 15.52 9.77 1.83
CA SER A 22 14.58 10.67 1.15
C SER A 22 13.56 11.31 2.09
N ASN A 23 13.30 10.69 3.25
CA ASN A 23 12.23 11.06 4.18
C ASN A 23 10.85 11.16 3.52
N PHE A 24 10.64 10.45 2.41
CA PHE A 24 9.40 10.46 1.64
C PHE A 24 8.81 9.06 1.56
N PRO A 25 7.94 8.67 2.52
CA PRO A 25 7.36 7.33 2.56
C PRO A 25 6.25 7.19 1.51
N VAL A 26 6.29 6.11 0.74
CA VAL A 26 5.30 5.76 -0.30
C VAL A 26 4.70 4.40 0.05
N GLY A 27 3.42 4.21 -0.27
CA GLY A 27 2.75 2.93 -0.09
C GLY A 27 1.82 2.60 -1.26
N ALA A 28 1.66 1.32 -1.55
CA ALA A 28 0.83 0.80 -2.61
C ALA A 28 0.06 -0.46 -2.15
N ALA A 29 -1.09 -0.69 -2.76
CA ALA A 29 -1.87 -1.90 -2.60
C ALA A 29 -2.29 -2.44 -3.97
N LEU A 30 -2.07 -3.73 -4.20
CA LEU A 30 -2.38 -4.43 -5.44
C LEU A 30 -3.41 -5.53 -5.17
N LEU A 31 -4.50 -5.52 -5.93
CA LEU A 31 -5.49 -6.59 -5.96
C LEU A 31 -5.21 -7.53 -7.14
N ALA A 32 -4.88 -8.79 -6.86
CA ALA A 32 -4.70 -9.82 -7.87
C ALA A 32 -6.04 -10.38 -8.37
N LYS A 33 -6.02 -11.02 -9.55
CA LYS A 33 -7.23 -11.59 -10.17
C LYS A 33 -7.91 -12.68 -9.33
N ASP A 34 -7.16 -13.34 -8.45
CA ASP A 34 -7.65 -14.36 -7.53
C ASP A 34 -8.15 -13.79 -6.19
N GLY A 35 -8.19 -12.46 -6.05
CA GLY A 35 -8.67 -11.77 -4.86
C GLY A 35 -7.60 -11.55 -3.78
N ARG A 36 -6.36 -12.02 -3.98
CA ARG A 36 -5.27 -11.74 -3.05
C ARG A 36 -4.84 -10.27 -3.09
N ILE A 37 -4.42 -9.76 -1.95
CA ILE A 37 -3.96 -8.38 -1.78
C ILE A 37 -2.48 -8.40 -1.42
N PHE A 38 -1.71 -7.60 -2.15
CA PHE A 38 -0.30 -7.35 -1.86
C PHE A 38 -0.13 -5.88 -1.46
N THR A 39 0.70 -5.61 -0.45
CA THR A 39 0.99 -4.26 0.03
C THR A 39 2.49 -4.03 0.03
N GLY A 40 2.90 -2.79 -0.26
CA GLY A 40 4.31 -2.37 -0.31
C GLY A 40 4.46 -0.93 0.07
#